data_AF-D9VN31-F1
#
_entry.id   AF-D9VN31-F1
#
_cell.length_a   1.000
_cell.length_b   1.000
_cell.length_c   1.000
_cell.angle_alpha   90.00
_cell.angle_beta   90.00
_cell.angle_gamma   90.00
#
_symmetry.space_group_name_H-M   'P 1'
#
loop_
_entity.id
_entity.type
_entity.pdbx_description
1 polymer ?
#
loop_
_entity_poly.entity_id
_entity_poly.type
_entity_poly.pdbx_seq_one_letter_code
_entity_poly.pdbx_strand_id
1 'polypeptide(L)' 'MPLQGLLVAEAVSRIQKYEVQPLLGTPVGQIVGRMNSERSVQAVFDELTAGFERAIDRITRIAGRSREA' A
#
# COMPACT_ATOMS: atom_id res chain seq x y z
N MET A 1 -2.68 13.52 10.25
CA MET A 1 -2.18 13.23 8.89
C MET A 1 -2.17 14.48 7.99
N PRO A 2 -1.53 15.60 8.39
CA PRO A 2 -1.66 16.88 7.69
C PRO A 2 -1.10 16.88 6.25
N LEU A 3 0.01 16.18 6.01
CA LEU A 3 0.61 16.11 4.67
C LEU A 3 -0.16 15.22 3.69
N GLN A 4 -0.83 14.16 4.17
CA GLN A 4 -1.71 13.37 3.32
C GLN A 4 -2.97 14.12 2.92
N GLY A 5 -3.49 14.97 3.81
CA GLY A 5 -4.61 15.86 3.51
C GLY A 5 -4.33 16.76 2.29
N LEU A 6 -3.09 17.24 2.14
CA LEU A 6 -2.70 18.06 0.98
C LEU A 6 -2.73 17.28 -0.35
N LEU A 7 -2.36 16.00 -0.34
CA LEU A 7 -2.35 15.17 -1.55
C LEU A 7 -3.75 14.81 -2.06
N VAL A 8 -4.73 14.72 -1.15
CA VAL A 8 -6.10 14.30 -1.48
C VAL A 8 -7.12 15.44 -1.40
N ALA A 9 -6.70 16.66 -1.02
CA ALA A 9 -7.59 17.79 -0.75
C ALA A 9 -8.53 18.11 -1.92
N GLU A 10 -8.02 18.11 -3.15
CA GLU A 10 -8.82 18.39 -4.35
C GLU A 10 -9.86 17.28 -4.59
N ALA A 11 -9.45 16.02 -4.52
CA ALA A 11 -10.33 14.87 -4.70
C ALA A 11 -11.43 14.84 -3.62
N VAL A 12 -11.06 15.04 -2.35
CA VAL A 12 -11.99 15.12 -1.22
C VAL A 12 -12.96 16.28 -1.40
N SER A 13 -12.49 17.46 -1.82
CA SER A 13 -13.36 18.63 -2.08
C SER A 13 -14.36 18.33 -3.21
N ARG A 14 -13.95 17.65 -4.27
CA ARG A 14 -14.84 17.24 -5.37
C ARG A 14 -15.87 16.22 -4.91
N ILE A 15 -15.44 15.19 -4.16
CA ILE A 15 -16.32 14.15 -3.61
C ILE A 15 -17.39 14.77 -2.69
N GLN A 16 -16.99 15.69 -1.80
CA GLN A 16 -17.90 16.41 -0.92
C GLN A 16 -18.86 17.31 -1.71
N LYS A 17 -18.35 18.07 -2.69
CA LYS A 17 -19.16 18.98 -3.52
C LYS A 17 -20.27 18.27 -4.30
N TYR A 18 -19.98 17.08 -4.84
CA TYR A 18 -20.91 16.31 -5.66
C TYR A 18 -21.65 15.23 -4.87
N GLU A 19 -21.47 15.17 -3.55
CA GLU A 19 -22.09 14.20 -2.63
C GLU A 19 -22.10 12.78 -3.18
N VAL A 20 -20.97 12.34 -3.75
CA VAL A 20 -20.87 11.01 -4.35
C VAL A 20 -20.85 9.97 -3.23
N GLN A 21 -22.04 9.51 -2.83
CA GLN A 21 -22.29 8.60 -1.71
C GLN A 21 -21.29 7.44 -1.61
N PRO A 22 -20.96 6.70 -2.70
CA PRO A 22 -19.97 5.61 -2.64
C PRO A 22 -18.54 6.04 -2.30
N LEU A 23 -18.21 7.32 -2.47
CA LEU A 23 -16.88 7.89 -2.24
C LEU A 23 -16.81 8.68 -0.92
N LEU A 24 -17.94 8.88 -0.24
CA LEU A 24 -18.00 9.53 1.05
C LEU A 24 -17.47 8.58 2.14
N GLY A 25 -16.37 8.97 2.79
CA GLY A 25 -15.88 8.32 4.01
C GLY A 25 -15.22 6.95 3.80
N THR A 26 -14.18 6.87 2.96
CA THR A 26 -13.39 5.63 2.81
C THR A 26 -12.10 5.68 3.64
N PRO A 27 -12.07 5.20 4.90
CA PRO A 27 -10.86 5.15 5.70
C PRO A 27 -9.95 4.04 5.16
N VAL A 28 -9.06 4.40 4.24
CA VAL A 28 -8.05 3.49 3.67
C VAL A 28 -6.65 4.04 3.92
N GLY A 29 -5.69 3.14 4.14
CA GLY A 29 -4.28 3.51 4.25
C GLY A 29 -3.68 3.87 2.89
N GLN A 30 -2.52 4.53 2.88
CA GLN A 30 -1.84 4.95 1.65
C GLN A 30 -1.53 3.80 0.68
N ILE A 31 -1.37 2.58 1.20
CA ILE A 31 -1.06 1.40 0.39
C ILE A 31 -2.19 1.01 -0.58
N VAL A 32 -3.40 1.52 -0.39
CA VAL A 32 -4.56 1.22 -1.24
C VAL A 32 -4.30 1.53 -2.72
N GLY A 33 -3.48 2.54 -3.04
CA GLY A 33 -3.11 2.87 -4.42
C GLY A 33 -2.28 1.79 -5.13
N ARG A 34 -1.80 0.79 -4.40
CA ARG A 34 -1.11 -0.40 -4.94
C ARG A 34 -2.05 -1.60 -5.12
N MET A 35 -3.27 -1.53 -4.61
CA MET A 35 -4.29 -2.58 -4.75
C MET A 35 -5.04 -2.38 -6.08
N ASN A 36 -5.12 -3.43 -6.89
CA ASN A 36 -5.69 -3.36 -8.25
C ASN A 36 -6.73 -4.46 -8.53
N SER A 37 -7.00 -5.32 -7.56
CA SER A 37 -7.89 -6.47 -7.69
C SER A 37 -8.39 -6.93 -6.32
N GLU A 38 -9.58 -7.50 -6.31
CA GLU A 38 -10.13 -8.22 -5.17
C GLU A 38 -9.58 -9.65 -5.14
N ARG A 39 -9.18 -10.13 -3.97
CA ARG A 39 -8.51 -11.42 -3.81
C ARG A 39 -8.98 -12.10 -2.55
N SER A 40 -8.97 -13.43 -2.54
CA SER A 40 -9.23 -14.21 -1.33
C SER A 40 -8.21 -13.86 -0.24
N VAL A 41 -8.64 -13.87 1.02
CA VAL A 41 -7.76 -13.64 2.17
C VAL A 41 -6.53 -14.55 2.13
N GLN A 42 -6.71 -15.84 1.83
CA GLN A 42 -5.61 -16.81 1.70
C GLN A 42 -4.55 -16.33 0.70
N ALA A 43 -4.96 -16.02 -0.53
CA ALA A 43 -4.03 -15.53 -1.57
C ALA A 43 -3.29 -14.23 -1.19
N VAL A 44 -3.89 -13.37 -0.35
CA VAL A 44 -3.20 -12.17 0.17
C VAL A 44 -2.14 -12.56 1.18
N PHE A 45 -2.46 -13.44 2.12
CA PHE A 45 -1.51 -13.90 3.14
C PHE A 45 -0.36 -14.71 2.53
N ASP A 46 -0.63 -15.58 1.56
CA ASP A 46 0.38 -16.36 0.84
C ASP A 46 1.39 -15.44 0.13
N GLU A 47 0.92 -14.34 -0.48
CA GLU A 47 1.81 -13.37 -1.11
C GLU A 47 2.65 -12.60 -0.09
N LEU A 48 2.07 -12.20 1.04
CA LEU A 48 2.77 -11.48 2.09
C LEU A 48 3.91 -12.31 2.69
N THR A 49 3.66 -13.60 2.99
CA THR A 49 4.67 -14.50 3.56
C THR A 49 5.76 -14.82 2.55
N ALA A 50 5.40 -15.22 1.33
CA ALA A 50 6.38 -15.52 0.29
C ALA A 50 7.18 -14.27 -0.12
N GLY A 51 6.55 -13.10 -0.14
CA GLY A 51 7.19 -11.81 -0.39
C GLY A 51 8.21 -11.44 0.69
N PHE A 52 7.87 -11.69 1.95
CA PHE A 52 8.77 -11.50 3.08
C PHE A 52 10.02 -12.37 2.96
N GLU A 53 9.88 -13.68 2.70
CA GLU A 53 11.00 -14.60 2.52
C GLU A 53 11.96 -14.12 1.42
N ARG A 54 11.43 -13.79 0.25
CA ARG A 54 12.21 -13.26 -0.89
C ARG A 54 12.95 -11.96 -0.54
N ALA A 55 12.32 -11.08 0.24
CA ALA A 55 12.92 -9.82 0.64
C ALA A 55 14.10 -10.05 1.60
N ILE A 56 13.93 -10.95 2.58
CA ILE A 56 14.99 -11.33 3.52
C ILE A 56 16.17 -11.97 2.79
N ASP A 57 15.93 -12.91 1.88
CA ASP A 57 16.99 -13.54 1.09
C ASP A 57 17.82 -12.52 0.32
N ARG A 58 17.16 -11.53 -0.28
CA ARG A 58 17.83 -10.45 -1.00
C ARG A 58 18.67 -9.58 -0.07
N ILE A 59 18.16 -9.22 1.10
CA ILE A 59 18.89 -8.42 2.10
C ILE A 59 20.11 -9.20 2.60
N THR A 60 19.96 -10.48 2.93
CA THR A 60 21.04 -11.35 3.39
C THR A 60 22.15 -11.45 2.34
N ARG A 61 21.79 -11.62 1.06
CA ARG A 61 22.77 -11.64 -0.04
C ARG A 61 23.54 -10.34 -0.16
N ILE A 62 22.86 -9.19 -0.03
CA ILE A 62 23.52 -7.87 -0.06
C ILE A 62 24.49 -7.74 1.13
N ALA A 63 24.05 -8.11 2.33
CA ALA A 63 24.87 -8.05 3.52
C ALA A 63 26.07 -9.00 3.49
N GLY A 64 25.98 -10.14 2.78
CA GLY A 64 27.11 -11.04 2.52
C GLY A 64 28.16 -10.39 1.62
N ARG A 65 27.73 -9.81 0.49
CA ARG A 65 28.63 -9.11 -0.46
C ARG A 65 29.38 -7.94 0.18
N SER A 66 28.75 -7.22 1.10
CA SER A 66 29.38 -6.12 1.83
C SER A 66 30.45 -6.56 2.84
N ARG A 67 30.54 -7.85 3.19
CA ARG A 67 31.60 -8.37 4.09
C ARG A 67 32.81 -8.94 3.36
N GLU A 68 32.66 -9.22 2.06
CA GLU A 68 33.72 -9.77 1.20
C GLU A 68 34.49 -8.67 0.45
N ALA A 69 33.96 -7.44 0.41
CA ALA A 69 34.58 -6.25 -0.18
C ALA A 69 35.24 -5.39 0.90
#